data_AF-A0A918YPG5-F1
#
_entry.id   AF-A0A918YPG5-F1
#
_cell.length_a   1.000
_cell.length_b   1.000
_cell.length_c   1.000
_cell.angle_alpha   90.00
_cell.angle_beta   90.00
_cell.angle_gamma   90.00
#
_symmetry.space_group_name_H-M   'P 1'
#
loop_
_entity.id
_entity.type
_entity.pdbx_description
1 polymer ?
#
loop_
_entity_poly.entity_id
_entity_poly.type
_entity_poly.pdbx_seq_one_letter_code
_entity_poly.pdbx_strand_id
1 'polypeptide(L)'
;MDVTGTPAEGVSSGGPRTYRMPAARLALTPGVSHGPLAGAWWPRCDMLELELPALLGSLGPGLGTVARVTVDAVAWPDAPRRVTLPGRVIEVALSAVDAEAHAIALDRDTAGCRELLVIPPGRSLTAATWLLTTAADPWNTLTAAHMLALAETGFEGDGR
;
A
#
# COMPACT_ATOMS: atom_id res chain seq x y z
N MET A 1 -46.84 42.61 -1.86
CA MET A 1 -47.44 41.42 -1.22
C MET A 1 -48.07 40.61 -2.32
N ASP A 2 -47.41 39.53 -2.74
CA ASP A 2 -48.11 38.28 -3.10
C ASP A 2 -47.10 37.14 -2.93
N VAL A 3 -47.58 36.08 -2.31
CA VAL A 3 -46.85 34.92 -1.84
C VAL A 3 -47.13 33.80 -2.82
N THR A 4 -46.10 33.23 -3.42
CA THR A 4 -46.23 31.93 -4.07
C THR A 4 -45.17 31.02 -3.49
N GLY A 5 -45.60 30.19 -2.55
CA GLY A 5 -44.80 29.13 -1.97
C GLY A 5 -44.48 28.08 -3.02
N THR A 6 -43.20 27.82 -3.22
CA THR A 6 -42.72 26.64 -3.92
C THR A 6 -42.71 25.48 -2.93
N PRO A 7 -43.30 24.32 -3.26
CA PRO A 7 -43.30 23.17 -2.36
C PRO A 7 -41.89 22.59 -2.26
N ALA A 8 -41.54 22.22 -1.03
CA ALA A 8 -40.43 21.36 -0.72
C ALA A 8 -40.78 19.93 -1.14
N GLU A 9 -40.03 19.33 -2.05
CA GLU A 9 -39.80 17.88 -2.10
C GLU A 9 -38.50 17.59 -2.82
N GLY A 10 -37.80 16.58 -2.31
CA GLY A 10 -36.51 16.14 -2.82
C GLY A 10 -35.44 16.02 -1.74
N VAL A 11 -35.77 15.43 -0.59
CA VAL A 11 -34.76 14.73 0.21
C VAL A 11 -34.27 13.53 -0.61
N SER A 12 -33.35 13.81 -1.54
CA SER A 12 -32.78 12.77 -2.39
C SER A 12 -31.54 12.21 -1.73
N SER A 13 -31.69 10.96 -1.31
CA SER A 13 -30.66 9.94 -1.32
C SER A 13 -29.51 10.12 -0.32
N GLY A 14 -29.82 9.87 0.95
CA GLY A 14 -28.89 9.15 1.81
C GLY A 14 -28.76 7.70 1.32
N GLY A 15 -28.06 7.49 0.20
CA GLY A 15 -27.73 6.15 -0.27
C GLY A 15 -26.99 5.36 0.83
N PRO A 16 -26.98 4.01 0.76
CA PRO A 16 -26.22 3.22 1.72
C PRO A 16 -24.81 3.79 1.75
N ARG A 17 -24.38 4.22 2.94
CA ARG A 17 -23.00 4.61 3.21
C ARG A 17 -22.19 3.34 3.02
N THR A 18 -21.88 3.02 1.77
CA THR A 18 -20.88 2.02 1.46
C THR A 18 -19.65 2.52 2.20
N TYR A 19 -19.27 1.79 3.24
CA TYR A 19 -18.04 2.04 3.95
C TYR A 19 -16.94 1.74 2.94
N ARG A 20 -16.63 2.75 2.11
CA ARG A 20 -15.60 2.67 1.11
C ARG A 20 -14.32 2.64 1.93
N MET A 21 -13.75 1.44 2.05
CA MET A 21 -12.49 1.29 2.74
C MET A 21 -11.51 2.31 2.16
N PRO A 22 -10.82 3.08 3.01
CA PRO A 22 -9.92 4.12 2.53
C PRO A 22 -8.87 3.48 1.61
N ALA A 23 -8.68 4.08 0.43
CA ALA A 23 -7.72 3.58 -0.55
C ALA A 23 -6.33 3.44 0.10
N ALA A 24 -5.57 2.41 -0.28
CA ALA A 24 -4.21 2.26 0.21
C ALA A 24 -3.37 3.47 -0.20
N ARG A 25 -2.47 3.93 0.69
CA ARG A 25 -1.48 4.95 0.33
C ARG A 25 -0.38 4.25 -0.44
N LEU A 26 -0.50 4.24 -1.75
CA LEU A 26 0.28 3.40 -2.65
C LEU A 26 0.77 4.23 -3.83
N ALA A 27 2.03 4.04 -4.19
CA ALA A 27 2.61 4.56 -5.43
C ALA A 27 3.26 3.38 -6.16
N LEU A 28 2.76 3.07 -7.37
CA LEU A 28 3.27 1.98 -8.19
C LEU A 28 4.09 2.55 -9.35
N THR A 29 5.13 1.83 -9.73
CA THR A 29 5.89 2.11 -10.94
C THR A 29 5.01 1.94 -12.17
N PRO A 30 4.84 2.96 -13.02
CA PRO A 30 4.04 2.84 -14.22
C PRO A 30 4.73 1.95 -15.26
N GLY A 31 3.97 1.04 -15.88
CA GLY A 31 4.47 0.21 -16.98
C GLY A 31 5.50 -0.84 -16.54
N VAL A 32 6.62 -0.91 -17.25
CA VAL A 32 7.70 -1.87 -16.96
C VAL A 32 8.67 -1.23 -15.98
N SER A 33 8.77 -1.77 -14.76
CA SER A 33 9.84 -1.39 -13.83
C SER A 33 11.16 -2.02 -14.28
N HIS A 34 12.21 -1.20 -14.35
CA HIS A 34 13.59 -1.64 -14.56
C HIS A 34 14.37 -1.80 -13.23
N GLY A 35 13.75 -1.37 -12.13
CA GLY A 35 14.31 -1.42 -10.79
C GLY A 35 13.95 -2.69 -10.01
N PRO A 36 14.56 -2.88 -8.82
CA PRO A 36 14.21 -3.98 -7.94
C PRO A 36 12.79 -3.85 -7.36
N LEU A 37 12.28 -2.62 -7.25
CA LEU A 37 10.96 -2.32 -6.69
C LEU A 37 9.93 -2.04 -7.78
N ALA A 38 8.69 -2.44 -7.52
CA ALA A 38 7.51 -2.11 -8.31
C ALA A 38 6.72 -0.90 -7.76
N GLY A 39 7.28 -0.23 -6.75
CA GLY A 39 6.65 0.88 -6.05
C GLY A 39 6.84 0.83 -4.54
N ALA A 40 6.05 1.63 -3.84
CA ALA A 40 6.00 1.68 -2.38
C ALA A 40 4.56 1.79 -1.86
N TRP A 41 4.37 1.24 -0.67
CA TRP A 41 3.14 1.24 0.08
C TRP A 41 3.38 1.81 1.48
N TRP A 42 2.51 2.73 1.91
CA TRP A 42 2.53 3.30 3.25
C TRP A 42 1.30 2.80 4.05
N PRO A 43 1.44 1.72 4.85
CA PRO A 43 0.42 1.29 5.80
C PRO A 43 -0.04 2.44 6.69
N ARG A 44 -1.32 2.39 7.10
CA ARG A 44 -1.82 3.26 8.18
C ARG A 44 -1.56 2.68 9.56
N CYS A 45 -1.43 1.36 9.65
CA CYS A 45 -1.19 0.63 10.89
C CYS A 45 -0.39 -0.66 10.61
N ASP A 46 0.16 -1.25 11.67
CA ASP A 46 0.93 -2.49 11.59
C ASP A 46 0.03 -3.75 11.53
N MET A 47 -1.29 -3.58 11.47
CA MET A 47 -2.25 -4.68 11.36
C MET A 47 -2.43 -5.10 9.90
N LEU A 48 -1.64 -6.09 9.47
CA LEU A 48 -1.62 -6.55 8.08
C LEU A 48 -2.99 -7.02 7.58
N GLU A 49 -3.80 -7.66 8.42
CA GLU A 49 -5.14 -8.16 8.07
C GLU A 49 -6.12 -7.05 7.64
N LEU A 50 -5.93 -5.83 8.15
CA LEU A 50 -6.76 -4.67 7.80
C LEU A 50 -6.23 -3.96 6.57
N GLU A 51 -4.91 -3.92 6.42
CA GLU A 51 -4.27 -3.17 5.36
C GLU A 51 -4.15 -3.95 4.05
N LEU A 52 -3.91 -5.26 4.11
CA LEU A 52 -3.69 -6.09 2.92
C LEU A 52 -4.91 -6.09 1.98
N PRO A 53 -6.17 -6.15 2.48
CA PRO A 53 -7.32 -6.01 1.61
C PRO A 53 -7.37 -4.67 0.86
N ALA A 54 -7.03 -3.58 1.55
CA ALA A 54 -7.00 -2.24 0.95
C ALA A 54 -5.86 -2.10 -0.07
N LEU A 55 -4.68 -2.65 0.24
CA LEU A 55 -3.55 -2.71 -0.68
C LEU A 55 -3.92 -3.46 -1.95
N LEU A 56 -4.38 -4.71 -1.80
CA LEU A 56 -4.71 -5.59 -2.93
C LEU A 56 -5.94 -5.13 -3.71
N GLY A 57 -6.84 -4.36 -3.11
CA GLY A 57 -7.93 -3.67 -3.81
C GLY A 57 -7.49 -2.42 -4.57
N SER A 58 -6.36 -1.82 -4.17
CA SER A 58 -5.77 -0.65 -4.84
C SER A 58 -4.74 -1.02 -5.91
N LEU A 59 -4.26 -2.27 -5.90
CA LEU A 59 -3.44 -2.80 -6.98
C LEU A 59 -4.28 -2.84 -8.27
N GLY A 60 -3.87 -2.03 -9.25
CA GLY A 60 -4.52 -2.00 -10.55
C GLY A 60 -4.30 -3.31 -11.34
N PRO A 61 -5.07 -3.51 -12.42
CA PRO A 61 -4.95 -4.71 -13.27
C PRO A 61 -3.54 -4.91 -13.86
N GLY A 62 -2.75 -3.85 -13.95
CA GLY A 62 -1.38 -3.90 -14.47
C GLY A 62 -0.40 -4.65 -13.57
N LEU A 63 -0.67 -4.81 -12.28
CA LEU A 63 0.19 -5.62 -11.43
C LEU A 63 -0.09 -7.12 -11.61
N GLY A 64 -1.27 -7.53 -12.09
CA GLY A 64 -1.69 -8.92 -12.23
C GLY A 64 -2.32 -9.51 -10.96
N THR A 65 -2.77 -10.76 -11.05
CA THR A 65 -3.39 -11.47 -9.92
C THR A 65 -2.32 -11.91 -8.92
N VAL A 66 -2.30 -11.27 -7.76
CA VAL A 66 -1.47 -11.69 -6.63
C VAL A 66 -2.08 -12.95 -6.00
N ALA A 67 -1.31 -14.03 -5.94
CA ALA A 67 -1.73 -15.30 -5.34
C ALA A 67 -1.17 -15.45 -3.92
N ARG A 68 0.06 -14.98 -3.71
CA ARG A 68 0.76 -15.05 -2.43
C ARG A 68 1.47 -13.73 -2.14
N VAL A 69 1.52 -13.38 -0.87
CA VAL A 69 2.20 -12.21 -0.35
C VAL A 69 3.22 -12.68 0.68
N THR A 70 4.47 -12.26 0.52
CA THR A 70 5.51 -12.50 1.53
C THR A 70 5.81 -11.19 2.24
N VAL A 71 5.70 -11.18 3.56
CA VAL A 71 5.90 -10.00 4.41
C VAL A 71 7.05 -10.21 5.38
N ASP A 72 7.69 -9.12 5.78
CA ASP A 72 8.74 -9.15 6.78
C ASP A 72 8.26 -9.69 8.15
N ALA A 73 8.92 -10.73 8.67
CA ALA A 73 8.52 -11.37 9.92
C ALA A 73 8.71 -10.46 11.16
N VAL A 74 9.65 -9.53 11.09
CA VAL A 74 9.96 -8.58 12.17
C VAL A 74 8.95 -7.43 12.17
N ALA A 75 8.57 -6.95 11.01
CA ALA A 75 7.57 -5.88 10.85
C ALA A 75 6.13 -6.37 11.08
N TRP A 76 5.83 -7.63 10.75
CA TRP A 76 4.49 -8.23 10.95
C TRP A 76 4.55 -9.59 11.64
N PRO A 77 4.90 -9.66 12.93
CA PRO A 77 4.99 -10.91 13.67
C PRO A 77 3.65 -11.64 13.79
N ASP A 78 2.55 -10.88 13.88
CA ASP A 78 1.18 -11.40 14.01
C ASP A 78 0.44 -11.53 12.68
N ALA A 79 1.16 -11.57 11.55
CA ALA A 79 0.54 -11.68 10.23
C ALA A 79 -0.33 -12.95 10.12
N PRO A 80 -1.61 -12.83 9.69
CA PRO A 80 -2.44 -14.00 9.45
C PRO A 80 -1.86 -14.79 8.28
N ARG A 81 -1.90 -16.13 8.32
CA ARG A 81 -1.40 -16.97 7.21
C ARG A 81 -2.22 -16.87 5.92
N ARG A 82 -3.47 -16.42 6.00
CA ARG A 82 -4.39 -16.29 4.88
C ARG A 82 -5.27 -15.08 5.07
N VAL A 83 -5.46 -14.30 4.02
CA VAL A 83 -6.37 -13.15 4.00
C VAL A 83 -7.43 -13.38 2.94
N THR A 84 -8.70 -13.25 3.33
CA THR A 84 -9.85 -13.41 2.44
C THR A 84 -10.22 -12.07 1.82
N LEU A 85 -10.28 -12.05 0.50
CA LEU A 85 -10.78 -10.94 -0.30
C LEU A 85 -12.09 -11.34 -0.99
N PRO A 86 -12.89 -10.38 -1.46
CA PRO A 86 -14.05 -10.68 -2.28
C PRO A 86 -13.65 -11.54 -3.49
N GLY A 87 -14.07 -12.81 -3.50
CA GLY A 87 -13.83 -13.76 -4.58
C GLY A 87 -12.45 -14.42 -4.64
N ARG A 88 -11.55 -14.20 -3.65
CA ARG A 88 -10.23 -14.87 -3.62
C ARG A 88 -9.64 -14.98 -2.21
N VAL A 89 -8.78 -15.97 -2.01
CA VAL A 89 -7.96 -16.10 -0.79
C VAL A 89 -6.51 -15.88 -1.15
N ILE A 90 -5.83 -15.05 -0.37
CA ILE A 90 -4.42 -14.73 -0.54
C ILE A 90 -3.64 -15.44 0.55
N GLU A 91 -2.60 -16.16 0.15
CA GLU A 91 -1.66 -16.74 1.09
C GLU A 91 -0.68 -15.68 1.56
N VAL A 92 -0.44 -15.64 2.87
CA VAL A 92 0.54 -14.74 3.47
C VAL A 92 1.64 -15.61 4.08
N ALA A 93 2.85 -15.40 3.58
CA ALA A 93 4.06 -16.02 4.09
C ALA A 93 4.89 -14.97 4.83
N LEU A 94 5.59 -15.41 5.87
CA LEU A 94 6.62 -14.59 6.49
C LEU A 94 7.94 -14.78 5.71
N SER A 95 8.68 -13.70 5.49
CA SER A 95 10.02 -13.76 4.94
C SER A 95 10.98 -14.41 5.94
N ALA A 96 12.14 -14.85 5.43
CA ALA A 96 13.25 -15.17 6.30
C ALA A 96 13.74 -13.90 7.01
N VAL A 97 14.29 -14.05 8.22
CA VAL A 97 14.76 -12.93 9.06
C VAL A 97 15.85 -12.09 8.38
N ASP A 98 16.60 -12.67 7.43
CA ASP A 98 17.64 -11.99 6.63
C ASP A 98 17.12 -11.42 5.28
N ALA A 99 15.81 -11.46 5.03
CA ALA A 99 15.25 -10.86 3.82
C ALA A 99 15.32 -9.32 3.87
N GLU A 100 15.19 -8.67 2.71
CA GLU A 100 15.15 -7.21 2.60
C GLU A 100 14.06 -6.63 3.51
N ALA A 101 14.49 -6.05 4.64
CA ALA A 101 13.59 -5.55 5.66
C ALA A 101 12.68 -4.46 5.08
N HIS A 102 11.43 -4.45 5.55
CA HIS A 102 10.40 -3.51 5.08
C HIS A 102 10.09 -3.61 3.58
N ALA A 103 10.25 -4.78 2.97
CA ALA A 103 9.69 -5.07 1.65
C ALA A 103 8.52 -6.07 1.77
N ILE A 104 7.54 -5.94 0.88
CA ILE A 104 6.48 -6.93 0.68
C ILE A 104 6.64 -7.50 -0.74
N ALA A 105 6.83 -8.82 -0.81
CA ALA A 105 6.93 -9.54 -2.06
C ALA A 105 5.53 -10.01 -2.50
N LEU A 106 5.10 -9.59 -3.68
CA LEU A 106 3.85 -9.96 -4.31
C LEU A 106 4.14 -11.03 -5.36
N ASP A 107 3.80 -12.27 -5.04
CA ASP A 107 3.94 -13.41 -5.94
C ASP A 107 2.72 -13.48 -6.85
N ARG A 108 3.00 -13.44 -8.15
CA ARG A 108 1.99 -13.38 -9.21
C ARG A 108 2.10 -14.63 -10.03
N ASP A 109 0.99 -15.37 -10.11
CA ASP A 109 0.90 -16.69 -10.72
C ASP A 109 1.59 -16.77 -12.10
N THR A 110 1.37 -15.76 -12.95
CA THR A 110 1.85 -15.76 -14.34
C THR A 110 2.99 -14.77 -14.63
N ALA A 111 3.38 -13.93 -13.66
CA ALA A 111 4.26 -12.79 -13.90
C ALA A 111 5.44 -12.70 -12.92
N GLY A 112 5.62 -13.69 -12.06
CA GLY A 112 6.70 -13.77 -11.07
C GLY A 112 6.53 -12.79 -9.90
N CYS A 113 7.52 -12.78 -9.02
CA CYS A 113 7.54 -11.96 -7.82
C CYS A 113 7.86 -10.49 -8.14
N ARG A 114 7.16 -9.57 -7.47
CA ARG A 114 7.46 -8.13 -7.46
C ARG A 114 7.53 -7.65 -6.02
N GLU A 115 8.55 -6.87 -5.71
CA GLU A 115 8.71 -6.29 -4.39
C GLU A 115 8.13 -4.87 -4.36
N LEU A 116 7.44 -4.54 -3.27
CA LEU A 116 7.09 -3.16 -2.92
C LEU A 116 7.80 -2.79 -1.63
N LEU A 117 8.33 -1.58 -1.58
CA LEU A 117 8.79 -0.99 -0.34
C LEU A 117 7.59 -0.76 0.59
N VAL A 118 7.73 -1.10 1.86
CA VAL A 118 6.78 -0.78 2.91
C VAL A 118 7.35 0.32 3.79
N ILE A 119 6.64 1.44 3.84
CA ILE A 119 7.02 2.59 4.65
C ILE A 119 6.42 2.41 6.05
N PRO A 120 7.21 2.43 7.13
CA PRO A 120 6.66 2.32 8.48
C PRO A 120 5.58 3.39 8.75
N PRO A 121 4.46 3.04 9.42
CA PRO A 121 3.35 3.97 9.61
C PRO A 121 3.74 5.21 10.44
N GLY A 122 4.74 5.09 11.31
CA GLY A 122 5.28 6.19 12.12
C GLY A 122 6.18 7.19 11.37
N ARG A 123 6.46 6.99 10.07
CA ARG A 123 7.30 7.92 9.31
C ARG A 123 6.60 9.26 9.08
N SER A 124 7.40 10.33 9.06
CA SER A 124 6.91 11.68 8.74
C SER A 124 6.32 11.73 7.34
N LEU A 125 5.33 12.61 7.14
CA LEU A 125 4.67 12.76 5.83
C LEU A 125 5.67 13.10 4.72
N THR A 126 6.66 13.95 5.02
CA THR A 126 7.70 14.35 4.06
C THR A 126 8.55 13.15 3.63
N ALA A 127 9.05 12.37 4.59
CA ALA A 127 9.84 11.17 4.30
C ALA A 127 9.01 10.13 3.55
N ALA A 128 7.77 9.87 3.99
CA ALA A 128 6.88 8.92 3.34
C ALA A 128 6.54 9.34 1.90
N THR A 129 6.31 10.64 1.66
CA THR A 129 6.03 11.17 0.31
C THR A 129 7.25 10.99 -0.59
N TRP A 130 8.44 11.31 -0.09
CA TRP A 130 9.68 11.10 -0.83
C TRP A 130 9.88 9.62 -1.19
N LEU A 131 9.73 8.70 -0.22
CA LEU A 131 9.81 7.26 -0.45
C LEU A 131 8.78 6.77 -1.48
N LEU A 132 7.53 7.21 -1.38
CA LEU A 132 6.47 6.89 -2.34
C LEU A 132 6.84 7.32 -3.76
N THR A 133 7.34 8.54 -3.93
CA THR A 133 7.72 9.07 -5.24
C THR A 133 8.96 8.36 -5.80
N THR A 134 10.02 8.22 -5.01
CA THR A 134 11.28 7.61 -5.47
C THR A 134 11.11 6.14 -5.81
N ALA A 135 10.33 5.38 -5.03
CA ALA A 135 10.15 3.95 -5.29
C ALA A 135 9.27 3.68 -6.52
N ALA A 136 8.40 4.63 -6.89
CA ALA A 136 7.58 4.56 -8.08
C ALA A 136 8.31 5.01 -9.35
N ASP A 137 9.55 5.50 -9.27
CA ASP A 137 10.34 5.84 -10.45
C ASP A 137 10.76 4.55 -11.19
N PRO A 138 10.43 4.40 -12.50
CA PRO A 138 10.83 3.23 -13.30
C PRO A 138 12.32 2.97 -13.39
N TRP A 139 13.14 3.99 -13.15
CA TRP A 139 14.59 3.96 -13.19
C TRP A 139 15.21 3.90 -11.79
N ASN A 140 14.41 3.78 -10.73
CA ASN A 140 14.94 3.59 -9.39
C ASN A 140 15.74 2.29 -9.32
N THR A 141 17.03 2.39 -9.01
CA THR A 141 17.92 1.25 -8.80
C THR A 141 18.13 0.92 -7.33
N LEU A 142 17.56 1.72 -6.42
CA LEU A 142 17.73 1.56 -4.98
C LEU A 142 16.83 0.46 -4.43
N THR A 143 17.36 -0.31 -3.48
CA THR A 143 16.60 -1.31 -2.74
C THR A 143 15.78 -0.67 -1.63
N ALA A 144 14.82 -1.43 -1.06
CA ALA A 144 13.97 -0.93 0.02
C ALA A 144 14.78 -0.48 1.25
N ALA A 145 15.75 -1.29 1.68
CA ALA A 145 16.59 -0.97 2.83
C ALA A 145 17.43 0.29 2.58
N HIS A 146 18.01 0.44 1.38
CA HIS A 146 18.81 1.61 1.06
C HIS A 146 17.98 2.90 1.03
N MET A 147 16.77 2.83 0.46
CA MET A 147 15.85 3.97 0.47
C MET A 147 15.44 4.39 1.88
N LEU A 148 15.17 3.43 2.77
CA LEU A 148 14.83 3.72 4.17
C LEU A 148 16.00 4.37 4.91
N ALA A 149 17.21 3.86 4.73
CA ALA A 149 18.41 4.46 5.33
C ALA A 149 18.63 5.92 4.85
N LEU A 150 18.40 6.20 3.57
CA LEU A 150 18.43 7.57 3.03
C LEU A 150 17.33 8.45 3.64
N ALA A 151 16.14 7.92 3.86
CA ALA A 151 15.06 8.66 4.49
C ALA A 151 15.27 8.87 6.00
N GLU A 152 15.97 7.97 6.70
CA GLU A 152 16.43 8.19 8.08
C GLU A 152 17.39 9.38 8.09
N THR A 153 18.49 9.28 7.37
CA THR A 153 19.56 10.29 7.35
C THR A 153 19.13 11.66 6.80
N GLY A 154 18.22 11.69 5.83
CA GLY A 154 17.76 12.92 5.19
C GLY A 154 16.66 13.68 5.94
N PHE A 155 15.88 12.99 6.78
CA PHE A 155 14.70 13.57 7.46
C PHE A 155 14.74 13.47 8.99
N GLU A 156 15.80 12.90 9.59
CA GLU A 156 16.05 12.94 11.04
C GLU A 156 16.27 14.37 11.59
N GLY A 157 16.50 15.35 10.71
CA GLY A 157 16.77 16.74 11.08
C GLY A 157 15.55 17.64 11.32
N ASP A 158 14.32 17.21 11.03
CA ASP A 158 13.11 18.06 11.12
C ASP A 158 12.42 18.01 12.48
N GLY A 159 13.08 17.43 13.49
CA GLY A 159 12.58 17.28 14.85
C GLY A 159 13.52 17.89 15.88
N ARG A 160 13.66 19.22 15.87
CA ARG A 160 14.17 19.95 17.04
C ARG A 160 13.43 21.27 17.25
#